data_AF-A0A355X5N2-F1
#
_entry.id   AF-A0A355X5N2-F1
#
_cell.length_a   1.000
_cell.length_b   1.000
_cell.length_c   1.000
_cell.angle_alpha   90.00
_cell.angle_beta   90.00
_cell.angle_gamma   90.00
#
_symmetry.space_group_name_H-M   'P 1'
#
loop_
_entity.id
_entity.type
_entity.pdbx_description
1 polymer ?
#
loop_
_entity_poly.entity_id
_entity_poly.type
_entity_poly.pdbx_seq_one_letter_code
_entity_poly.pdbx_strand_id
1 'polypeptide(L)'
;MAEKISKNKLYCLIAVAIILCSYISQRVLHICFDITKEFAIIEAMIFSIATVVVYFLVTKTNDSFYGILTAIFGFRMMPPTINGFEQLSAEANIVYFLVQKFSMLIFAVAILKLYELQEKPKKIRALPILCTILVVPFFINIQDELSKYINSIANGNMLYSYFTGFIFYTLAMIILIFIAVKSNKDSARLITDYQMIALLLNIGRRVCAVAINLAWGNHISKSYYCWILIYLFFFIVFYVLRRKKLQMNPQINH
;
A
#
# COMPACT_ATOMS: atom_id res chain seq x y z
N MET A 1 22.23 21.37 7.93
CA MET A 1 21.75 22.18 6.79
C MET A 1 20.43 21.58 6.33
N ALA A 2 19.28 22.18 6.68
CA ALA A 2 17.99 21.62 6.29
C ALA A 2 17.78 21.82 4.78
N GLU A 3 17.81 20.73 4.01
CA GLU A 3 17.57 20.75 2.56
C GLU A 3 16.15 21.29 2.31
N LYS A 4 16.04 22.46 1.66
CA LYS A 4 14.74 23.10 1.38
C LYS A 4 13.93 22.15 0.49
N ILE A 5 12.84 21.60 1.03
CA ILE A 5 11.96 20.67 0.30
C ILE A 5 11.43 21.39 -0.95
N SER A 6 11.67 20.80 -2.13
CA SER A 6 11.17 21.37 -3.38
C SER A 6 9.64 21.31 -3.44
N LYS A 7 9.02 22.28 -4.11
CA LYS A 7 7.56 22.37 -4.28
C LYS A 7 6.95 21.06 -4.84
N ASN A 8 7.66 20.40 -5.75
CA ASN A 8 7.26 19.11 -6.33
C ASN A 8 7.29 17.96 -5.31
N LYS A 9 8.34 17.89 -4.49
CA LYS A 9 8.42 16.90 -3.39
C LYS A 9 7.31 17.15 -2.37
N LEU A 10 6.99 18.41 -2.07
CA LEU A 10 5.93 18.78 -1.14
C LEU A 10 4.55 18.30 -1.62
N TYR A 11 4.23 18.46 -2.91
CA TYR A 11 2.96 17.94 -3.47
C TYR A 11 2.82 16.43 -3.32
N CYS A 12 3.88 15.68 -3.62
CA CYS A 12 3.89 14.23 -3.45
C CYS A 12 3.77 13.84 -1.97
N LEU A 13 4.44 14.55 -1.05
CA LEU A 13 4.34 14.29 0.39
C LEU A 13 2.93 14.55 0.93
N ILE A 14 2.29 15.65 0.53
CA ILE A 14 0.91 15.96 0.91
C ILE A 14 -0.04 14.89 0.37
N ALA A 15 0.14 14.50 -0.90
CA ALA A 15 -0.66 13.45 -1.52
C ALA A 15 -0.52 12.11 -0.80
N VAL A 16 0.72 11.69 -0.48
CA VAL A 16 0.95 10.51 0.37
C VAL A 16 0.26 10.67 1.71
N ALA A 17 0.41 11.80 2.40
CA ALA A 17 -0.24 12.02 3.70
C ALA A 17 -1.78 11.86 3.62
N ILE A 18 -2.43 12.43 2.60
CA ILE A 18 -3.87 12.28 2.37
C ILE A 18 -4.24 10.80 2.14
N ILE A 19 -3.46 10.07 1.33
CA ILE A 19 -3.64 8.62 1.11
C ILE A 19 -3.57 7.86 2.44
N LEU A 20 -2.53 8.12 3.24
CA LEU A 20 -2.32 7.43 4.51
C LEU A 20 -3.43 7.75 5.51
N CYS A 21 -3.80 9.02 5.66
CA CYS A 21 -4.89 9.44 6.54
C CYS A 21 -6.23 8.82 6.12
N SER A 22 -6.55 8.81 4.82
CA SER A 22 -7.79 8.20 4.33
C SER A 22 -7.82 6.70 4.60
N TYR A 23 -6.72 6.00 4.32
CA TYR A 23 -6.61 4.56 4.58
C TYR A 23 -6.67 4.21 6.09
N ILE A 24 -5.97 4.97 6.94
CA ILE A 24 -5.95 4.73 8.40
C ILE A 24 -7.30 5.08 9.02
N SER A 25 -7.88 6.23 8.65
CA SER A 25 -9.19 6.68 9.18
C SER A 25 -10.26 5.65 8.93
N GLN A 26 -10.39 5.13 7.69
CA GLN A 26 -11.33 4.05 7.38
C GLN A 26 -11.15 2.86 8.32
N ARG A 27 -9.91 2.40 8.52
CA ARG A 27 -9.65 1.23 9.38
C ARG A 27 -9.92 1.47 10.86
N VAL A 28 -9.71 2.68 11.37
CA VAL A 28 -9.95 3.04 12.77
C VAL A 28 -11.44 3.28 13.02
N LEU A 29 -12.13 3.98 12.12
CA LEU A 29 -13.57 4.28 12.25
C LEU A 29 -14.40 3.01 12.41
N HIS A 30 -14.11 1.97 11.61
CA HIS A 30 -14.77 0.66 11.72
C HIS A 30 -14.52 -0.09 13.03
N ILE A 31 -13.45 0.24 13.75
CA ILE A 31 -13.20 -0.35 15.07
C ILE A 31 -13.94 0.47 16.13
N CYS A 32 -13.95 1.80 15.99
CA CYS A 32 -14.44 2.73 17.00
C CYS A 32 -15.95 2.98 17.01
N PHE A 33 -16.62 2.87 15.85
CA PHE A 33 -18.02 3.27 15.70
C PHE A 33 -18.84 2.22 14.94
N ASP A 34 -20.10 2.06 15.35
CA ASP A 34 -21.11 1.36 14.55
C ASP A 34 -21.49 2.25 13.36
N ILE A 35 -21.14 1.79 12.16
CA ILE A 35 -21.30 2.59 10.95
C ILE A 35 -22.73 2.50 10.44
N THR A 36 -23.44 3.64 10.49
CA THR A 36 -24.75 3.79 9.88
C THR A 36 -24.65 3.94 8.37
N LYS A 37 -25.76 3.68 7.66
CA LYS A 37 -25.84 3.85 6.21
C LYS A 37 -25.45 5.27 5.77
N GLU A 38 -25.96 6.29 6.47
CA GLU A 38 -25.72 7.71 6.16
C GLU A 38 -24.24 8.07 6.34
N PHE A 39 -23.62 7.59 7.42
CA PHE A 39 -22.19 7.82 7.67
C PHE A 39 -21.32 7.18 6.57
N ALA A 40 -21.61 5.94 6.18
CA ALA A 40 -20.87 5.25 5.13
C ALA A 40 -20.97 5.96 3.76
N ILE A 41 -22.13 6.54 3.43
CA ILE A 41 -22.30 7.33 2.21
C ILE A 41 -21.46 8.61 2.25
N ILE A 42 -21.45 9.31 3.38
CA ILE A 42 -20.63 10.52 3.57
C ILE A 42 -19.14 10.18 3.45
N GLU A 43 -18.70 9.08 4.08
CA GLU A 43 -17.34 8.58 4.00
C GLU A 43 -16.94 8.26 2.54
N ALA A 44 -17.82 7.59 1.79
CA ALA A 44 -17.62 7.32 0.36
C ALA A 44 -17.45 8.60 -0.46
N MET A 45 -18.26 9.64 -0.20
CA MET A 45 -18.13 10.94 -0.87
C MET A 45 -16.80 11.62 -0.54
N ILE A 46 -16.42 11.67 0.74
CA ILE A 46 -15.17 12.30 1.20
C ILE A 46 -13.97 11.60 0.56
N PHE A 47 -13.93 10.27 0.55
CA PHE A 47 -12.84 9.52 -0.07
C PHE A 47 -12.78 9.66 -1.59
N SER A 48 -13.93 9.80 -2.24
CA SER A 48 -13.99 10.10 -3.67
C SER A 48 -13.38 11.47 -3.98
N ILE A 49 -13.71 12.50 -3.18
CA ILE A 49 -13.12 13.85 -3.31
C ILE A 49 -11.62 13.82 -3.02
N ALA A 50 -11.20 13.14 -1.94
CA ALA A 50 -9.79 13.00 -1.58
C ALA A 50 -8.97 12.33 -2.70
N THR A 51 -9.55 11.32 -3.37
CA THR A 51 -8.95 10.65 -4.53
C THR A 51 -8.67 11.64 -5.67
N VAL A 52 -9.64 12.49 -6.01
CA VAL A 52 -9.49 13.51 -7.06
C VAL A 52 -8.40 14.52 -6.67
N VAL A 53 -8.38 14.98 -5.42
CA VAL A 53 -7.34 15.90 -4.91
C VAL A 53 -5.95 15.27 -5.03
N VAL A 54 -5.79 14.02 -4.61
CA VAL A 54 -4.52 13.29 -4.72
C VAL A 54 -4.08 13.16 -6.16
N TYR A 55 -4.98 12.80 -7.07
CA TYR A 55 -4.68 12.72 -8.51
C TYR A 55 -4.17 14.06 -9.07
N PHE A 56 -4.82 15.18 -8.71
CA PHE A 56 -4.36 16.51 -9.12
C PHE A 56 -2.99 16.87 -8.56
N LEU A 57 -2.70 16.54 -7.31
CA LEU A 57 -1.37 16.77 -6.71
C LEU A 57 -0.28 15.95 -7.40
N VAL A 58 -0.58 14.68 -7.71
CA VAL A 58 0.35 13.79 -8.42
C VAL A 58 0.62 14.27 -9.84
N THR A 59 -0.41 14.69 -10.59
CA THR A 59 -0.23 15.10 -12.00
C THR A 59 0.42 16.47 -12.17
N LYS A 60 0.44 17.30 -11.13
CA LYS A 60 1.15 18.60 -11.11
C LYS A 60 2.64 18.48 -10.77
N THR A 61 3.12 17.32 -10.35
CA THR A 61 4.54 17.15 -10.00
C THR A 61 5.40 16.94 -11.25
N ASN A 62 6.54 17.61 -11.31
CA ASN A 62 7.56 17.35 -12.33
C ASN A 62 8.62 16.33 -11.86
N ASP A 63 8.52 15.84 -10.62
CA ASP A 63 9.44 14.84 -10.10
C ASP A 63 8.90 13.43 -10.40
N SER A 64 9.41 12.80 -11.46
CA SER A 64 8.91 11.50 -11.91
C SER A 64 9.09 10.39 -10.87
N PHE A 65 10.14 10.42 -10.05
CA PHE A 65 10.36 9.38 -9.04
C PHE A 65 9.29 9.44 -7.95
N TYR A 66 9.15 10.59 -7.28
CA TYR A 66 8.15 10.73 -6.21
C TYR A 66 6.73 10.71 -6.76
N GLY A 67 6.53 11.21 -7.99
CA GLY A 67 5.25 11.12 -8.69
C GLY A 67 4.84 9.68 -8.91
N ILE A 68 5.70 8.83 -9.49
CA ILE A 68 5.41 7.40 -9.72
C ILE A 68 5.15 6.70 -8.39
N LEU A 69 5.99 6.92 -7.37
CA LEU A 69 5.80 6.32 -6.04
C LEU A 69 4.43 6.67 -5.44
N THR A 70 4.06 7.95 -5.49
CA THR A 70 2.78 8.44 -4.96
C THR A 70 1.60 7.92 -5.78
N ALA A 71 1.74 7.87 -7.11
CA ALA A 71 0.73 7.35 -8.01
C ALA A 71 0.48 5.85 -7.77
N ILE A 72 1.53 5.07 -7.46
CA ILE A 72 1.38 3.66 -7.07
C ILE A 72 0.59 3.55 -5.75
N PHE A 73 0.86 4.41 -4.76
CA PHE A 73 0.04 4.46 -3.55
C PHE A 73 -1.42 4.81 -3.85
N GLY A 74 -1.66 5.84 -4.67
CA GLY A 74 -3.01 6.20 -5.12
C GLY A 74 -3.72 5.02 -5.79
N PHE A 75 -3.05 4.38 -6.76
CA PHE A 75 -3.55 3.19 -7.46
C PHE A 75 -3.94 2.05 -6.51
N ARG A 76 -3.21 1.87 -5.41
CA ARG A 76 -3.36 0.75 -4.49
C ARG A 76 -4.29 1.02 -3.31
N MET A 77 -4.44 2.27 -2.91
CA MET A 77 -5.07 2.63 -1.63
C MET A 77 -6.23 3.62 -1.77
N MET A 78 -6.42 4.27 -2.93
CA MET A 78 -7.46 5.28 -3.11
C MET A 78 -8.51 4.90 -4.16
N PRO A 79 -9.80 5.17 -3.89
CA PRO A 79 -10.37 5.42 -2.57
C PRO A 79 -10.41 4.11 -1.76
N PRO A 80 -10.23 4.15 -0.43
CA PRO A 80 -10.22 2.94 0.41
C PRO A 80 -11.57 2.23 0.40
N THR A 81 -11.56 0.90 0.49
CA THR A 81 -12.78 0.11 0.60
C THR A 81 -13.44 0.31 1.95
N ILE A 82 -14.73 0.63 1.95
CA ILE A 82 -15.55 0.75 3.16
C ILE A 82 -16.10 -0.64 3.49
N ASN A 83 -15.78 -1.17 4.67
CA ASN A 83 -16.15 -2.54 5.02
C ASN A 83 -17.66 -2.61 5.33
N GLY A 84 -18.35 -3.65 4.88
CA GLY A 84 -19.79 -3.81 5.18
C GLY A 84 -20.71 -2.82 4.47
N PHE A 85 -20.18 -1.98 3.57
CA PHE A 85 -21.00 -0.99 2.85
C PHE A 85 -22.09 -1.64 1.99
N GLU A 86 -21.79 -2.80 1.40
CA GLU A 86 -22.76 -3.62 0.67
C GLU A 86 -23.97 -4.03 1.53
N GLN A 87 -23.74 -4.35 2.81
CA GLN A 87 -24.78 -4.75 3.75
C GLN A 87 -25.66 -3.58 4.17
N LEU A 88 -25.09 -2.37 4.19
CA LEU A 88 -25.80 -1.14 4.53
C LEU A 88 -26.58 -0.57 3.34
N SER A 89 -26.03 -0.66 2.13
CA SER A 89 -26.63 -0.12 0.92
C SER A 89 -26.00 -0.70 -0.36
N ALA A 90 -26.62 -1.71 -0.96
CA ALA A 90 -26.15 -2.35 -2.19
C ALA A 90 -25.98 -1.35 -3.37
N GLU A 91 -26.94 -0.44 -3.57
CA GLU A 91 -26.90 0.54 -4.66
C GLU A 91 -25.71 1.50 -4.56
N ALA A 92 -25.53 2.12 -3.38
CA ALA A 92 -24.41 3.01 -3.11
C ALA A 92 -23.06 2.31 -3.19
N ASN A 93 -23.00 1.03 -2.77
CA ASN A 93 -21.80 0.21 -2.90
C ASN A 93 -21.41 -0.02 -4.36
N ILE A 94 -22.36 -0.26 -5.26
CA ILE A 94 -22.09 -0.41 -6.70
C ILE A 94 -21.49 0.89 -7.27
N VAL A 95 -22.10 2.04 -6.96
CA VAL A 95 -21.58 3.34 -7.42
C VAL A 95 -20.17 3.58 -6.90
N TYR A 96 -19.94 3.35 -5.60
CA TYR A 96 -18.62 3.53 -5.01
C TYR A 96 -17.58 2.56 -5.56
N PHE A 97 -17.97 1.32 -5.84
CA PHE A 97 -17.12 0.34 -6.52
C PHE A 97 -16.69 0.82 -7.92
N LEU A 98 -17.61 1.42 -8.70
CA LEU A 98 -17.27 2.02 -9.99
C LEU A 98 -16.27 3.17 -9.82
N VAL A 99 -16.45 4.04 -8.80
CA VAL A 99 -15.48 5.09 -8.47
C VAL A 99 -14.11 4.49 -8.13
N GLN A 100 -14.06 3.38 -7.39
CA GLN A 100 -12.81 2.67 -7.10
C GLN A 100 -12.12 2.17 -8.37
N LYS A 101 -12.85 1.58 -9.31
CA LYS A 101 -12.27 1.12 -10.58
C LYS A 101 -11.81 2.28 -11.46
N PHE A 102 -12.58 3.36 -11.51
CA PHE A 102 -12.18 4.57 -12.22
C PHE A 102 -10.92 5.19 -11.62
N SER A 103 -10.81 5.22 -10.28
CA SER A 103 -9.60 5.66 -9.57
C SER A 103 -8.36 4.87 -9.98
N MET A 104 -8.48 3.53 -10.04
CA MET A 104 -7.37 2.68 -10.51
C MET A 104 -6.93 3.07 -11.92
N LEU A 105 -7.87 3.34 -12.83
CA LEU A 105 -7.55 3.76 -14.20
C LEU A 105 -6.84 5.11 -14.25
N ILE A 106 -7.33 6.13 -13.55
CA ILE A 106 -6.69 7.46 -13.57
C ILE A 106 -5.28 7.42 -12.99
N PHE A 107 -5.03 6.65 -11.93
CA PHE A 107 -3.68 6.50 -11.39
C PHE A 107 -2.77 5.67 -12.30
N ALA A 108 -3.30 4.68 -13.01
CA ALA A 108 -2.53 3.97 -14.04
C ALA A 108 -2.09 4.93 -15.16
N VAL A 109 -2.99 5.80 -15.63
CA VAL A 109 -2.66 6.84 -16.61
C VAL A 109 -1.62 7.82 -16.05
N ALA A 110 -1.73 8.23 -14.78
CA ALA A 110 -0.73 9.08 -14.15
C ALA A 110 0.65 8.42 -14.08
N ILE A 111 0.72 7.13 -13.75
CA ILE A 111 1.96 6.34 -13.74
C ILE A 111 2.57 6.31 -15.14
N LEU A 112 1.78 6.04 -16.19
CA LEU A 112 2.25 6.00 -17.57
C LEU A 112 2.79 7.36 -18.02
N LYS A 113 2.04 8.44 -17.80
CA LYS A 113 2.47 9.80 -18.11
C LYS A 113 3.80 10.14 -17.42
N LEU A 114 3.90 9.89 -16.12
CA LEU A 114 5.12 10.16 -15.36
C LEU A 114 6.28 9.24 -15.78
N TYR A 115 5.98 8.02 -16.23
CA TYR A 115 6.96 7.07 -16.73
C TYR A 115 7.61 7.55 -18.03
N GLU A 116 6.83 8.12 -18.94
CA GLU A 116 7.30 8.68 -20.21
C GLU A 116 8.14 9.94 -20.03
N LEU A 117 7.78 10.78 -19.05
CA LEU A 117 8.49 12.02 -18.72
C LEU A 117 9.84 11.80 -18.00
N GLN A 118 10.26 10.56 -17.75
CA GLN A 118 11.51 10.27 -17.05
C GLN A 118 12.77 10.56 -17.89
N GLU A 119 13.74 11.24 -17.29
CA GLU A 119 15.06 11.42 -17.87
C GLU A 119 15.89 10.12 -17.87
N LYS A 120 16.63 9.89 -18.96
CA LYS A 120 17.34 8.63 -19.24
C LYS A 120 18.45 8.19 -18.24
N PRO A 121 19.16 9.06 -17.48
CA PRO A 121 20.15 8.56 -16.51
C PRO A 121 19.51 7.99 -15.23
N LYS A 122 18.26 8.34 -14.90
CA LYS A 122 17.56 7.95 -13.66
C LYS A 122 16.27 7.17 -13.92
N LYS A 123 16.11 6.63 -15.13
CA LYS A 123 14.87 5.99 -15.55
C LYS A 123 14.61 4.73 -14.73
N ILE A 124 13.51 4.73 -14.01
CA ILE A 124 12.91 3.54 -13.41
C ILE A 124 12.44 2.63 -14.54
N ARG A 125 12.81 1.34 -14.49
CA ARG A 125 12.36 0.36 -15.48
C ARG A 125 10.89 -0.01 -15.25
N ALA A 126 10.17 -0.36 -16.31
CA ALA A 126 8.75 -0.70 -16.22
C ALA A 126 8.48 -1.93 -15.33
N LEU A 127 9.32 -2.96 -15.41
CA LEU A 127 9.19 -4.18 -14.63
C LEU A 127 9.12 -3.92 -13.11
N PRO A 128 10.05 -3.18 -12.48
CA PRO A 128 9.95 -2.74 -11.07
C PRO A 128 8.63 -2.06 -10.68
N ILE A 129 8.10 -1.20 -11.55
CA ILE A 129 6.81 -0.52 -11.32
C ILE A 129 5.69 -1.55 -11.29
N LEU A 130 5.62 -2.40 -12.33
CA LEU A 130 4.62 -3.46 -12.45
C LEU A 130 4.68 -4.43 -11.28
N CYS A 131 5.88 -4.85 -10.88
CA CYS A 131 6.03 -5.79 -9.78
C CYS A 131 5.60 -5.19 -8.44
N THR A 132 5.85 -3.90 -8.22
CA THR A 132 5.38 -3.18 -7.03
C THR A 132 3.85 -3.16 -6.96
N ILE A 133 3.18 -3.05 -8.12
CA ILE A 133 1.73 -3.04 -8.23
C ILE A 133 1.12 -4.45 -8.09
N LEU A 134 1.73 -5.47 -8.71
CA LEU A 134 1.08 -6.75 -8.99
C LEU A 134 1.49 -7.90 -8.07
N VAL A 135 2.74 -7.94 -7.60
CA VAL A 135 3.28 -9.15 -6.93
C VAL A 135 2.53 -9.48 -5.64
N VAL A 136 2.40 -8.52 -4.73
CA VAL A 136 1.71 -8.76 -3.45
C VAL A 136 0.22 -9.10 -3.67
N PRO A 137 -0.56 -8.36 -4.49
CA PRO A 137 -1.97 -8.72 -4.76
C PRO A 137 -2.16 -10.09 -5.40
N PHE A 138 -1.29 -10.46 -6.33
CA PHE A 138 -1.35 -11.74 -6.99
C PHE A 138 -1.26 -12.89 -5.97
N PHE A 139 -0.30 -12.82 -5.05
CA PHE A 139 -0.15 -13.84 -4.01
C PHE A 139 -1.24 -13.80 -2.94
N ILE A 140 -1.77 -12.62 -2.61
CA ILE A 140 -2.92 -12.50 -1.68
C ILE A 140 -4.17 -13.17 -2.29
N ASN A 141 -4.44 -12.98 -3.59
CA ASN A 141 -5.58 -13.63 -4.23
C ASN A 141 -5.46 -15.17 -4.20
N ILE A 142 -4.26 -15.71 -4.45
CA ILE A 142 -4.02 -17.16 -4.35
C ILE A 142 -4.21 -17.63 -2.90
N GLN A 143 -3.66 -16.88 -1.94
CA GLN A 143 -3.82 -17.16 -0.52
C GLN A 143 -5.29 -17.21 -0.12
N ASP A 144 -6.10 -16.23 -0.52
CA ASP A 144 -7.51 -16.14 -0.08
C ASP A 144 -8.33 -17.35 -0.54
N GLU A 145 -8.13 -17.81 -1.77
CA GLU A 145 -8.79 -19.03 -2.28
C GLU A 145 -8.27 -20.29 -1.59
N LEU A 146 -6.95 -20.43 -1.42
CA LEU A 146 -6.38 -21.61 -0.78
C LEU A 146 -6.72 -21.68 0.72
N SER A 147 -6.78 -20.55 1.42
CA SER A 147 -7.15 -20.48 2.83
C SER A 147 -8.60 -20.91 3.07
N LYS A 148 -9.54 -20.56 2.18
CA LYS A 148 -10.93 -21.06 2.24
C LYS A 148 -10.96 -22.58 2.12
N TYR A 149 -10.26 -23.12 1.12
CA TYR A 149 -10.19 -24.56 0.88
C TYR A 149 -9.57 -25.30 2.09
N ILE A 150 -8.43 -24.84 2.58
CA ILE A 150 -7.73 -25.44 3.73
C ILE A 150 -8.58 -25.38 4.99
N ASN A 151 -9.28 -24.27 5.27
CA ASN A 151 -10.16 -24.18 6.43
C ASN A 151 -11.32 -25.19 6.37
N SER A 152 -11.86 -25.44 5.17
CA SER A 152 -12.96 -26.39 4.98
C SER A 152 -12.55 -27.83 5.31
N ILE A 153 -11.29 -28.20 5.04
CA ILE A 153 -10.76 -29.55 5.30
C ILE A 153 -10.18 -29.66 6.71
N ALA A 154 -9.69 -28.57 7.29
CA ALA A 154 -9.07 -28.53 8.61
C ALA A 154 -10.07 -28.27 9.76
N ASN A 155 -11.37 -28.54 9.57
CA ASN A 155 -12.43 -28.35 10.56
C ASN A 155 -12.44 -26.94 11.21
N GLY A 156 -12.17 -25.90 10.42
CA GLY A 156 -12.17 -24.51 10.91
C GLY A 156 -10.92 -24.10 11.71
N ASN A 157 -9.86 -24.91 11.75
CA ASN A 157 -8.61 -24.52 12.39
C ASN A 157 -7.92 -23.38 11.62
N MET A 158 -8.03 -22.16 12.15
CA MET A 158 -7.48 -20.95 11.52
C MET A 158 -5.95 -20.92 11.47
N LEU A 159 -5.23 -21.77 12.22
CA LEU A 159 -3.77 -21.83 12.20
C LEU A 159 -3.23 -22.08 10.79
N TYR A 160 -3.85 -22.98 10.04
CA TYR A 160 -3.43 -23.30 8.69
C TYR A 160 -3.65 -22.12 7.73
N SER A 161 -4.75 -21.38 7.87
CA SER A 161 -4.96 -20.13 7.11
C SER A 161 -3.88 -19.09 7.39
N TYR A 162 -3.49 -18.91 8.66
CA TYR A 162 -2.41 -18.00 9.00
C TYR A 162 -1.06 -18.43 8.42
N PHE A 163 -0.77 -19.74 8.41
CA PHE A 163 0.45 -20.28 7.83
C PHE A 163 0.50 -20.13 6.31
N THR A 164 -0.61 -20.40 5.62
CA THR A 164 -0.75 -20.15 4.18
C THR A 164 -0.50 -18.68 3.85
N GLY A 165 -1.06 -17.76 4.65
CA GLY A 165 -0.79 -16.33 4.50
C GLY A 165 0.68 -15.97 4.68
N PHE A 166 1.35 -16.56 5.67
CA PHE A 166 2.78 -16.36 5.86
C PHE A 166 3.60 -16.82 4.65
N ILE A 167 3.32 -18.00 4.09
CA ILE A 167 4.05 -18.55 2.92
C ILE A 167 3.91 -17.62 1.72
N PHE A 168 2.69 -17.27 1.33
CA PHE A 168 2.44 -16.49 0.12
C PHE A 168 2.94 -15.05 0.25
N TYR A 169 2.80 -14.43 1.42
CA TYR A 169 3.37 -13.12 1.67
C TYR A 169 4.89 -13.14 1.61
N THR A 170 5.52 -14.17 2.18
CA THR A 170 6.99 -14.35 2.13
C THR A 170 7.49 -14.53 0.71
N LEU A 171 6.79 -15.34 -0.09
CA LEU A 171 7.12 -15.55 -1.49
C LEU A 171 7.03 -14.24 -2.30
N ALA A 172 5.98 -13.45 -2.07
CA ALA A 172 5.84 -12.13 -2.66
C ALA A 172 7.02 -11.20 -2.32
N MET A 173 7.44 -11.19 -1.06
CA MET A 173 8.57 -10.37 -0.61
C MET A 173 9.90 -10.83 -1.20
N ILE A 174 10.14 -12.14 -1.29
CA ILE A 174 11.35 -12.69 -1.93
C ILE A 174 11.45 -12.26 -3.40
N ILE A 175 10.35 -12.33 -4.15
CA ILE A 175 10.31 -11.90 -5.55
C ILE A 175 10.64 -10.41 -5.68
N LEU A 176 10.05 -9.56 -4.83
CA LEU A 176 10.33 -8.13 -4.82
C LEU A 176 11.79 -7.82 -4.45
N ILE A 177 12.36 -8.54 -3.48
CA ILE A 177 13.78 -8.42 -3.11
C ILE A 177 14.66 -8.81 -4.30
N PHE A 178 14.38 -9.93 -4.95
CA PHE A 178 15.14 -10.40 -6.11
C PHE A 178 15.13 -9.36 -7.24
N ILE A 179 13.97 -8.81 -7.57
CA ILE A 179 13.83 -7.78 -8.60
C ILE A 179 14.59 -6.51 -8.20
N ALA A 180 14.47 -6.06 -6.95
CA ALA A 180 15.19 -4.89 -6.45
C ALA A 180 16.72 -5.09 -6.49
N VAL A 181 17.22 -6.28 -6.16
CA VAL A 181 18.65 -6.62 -6.25
C VAL A 181 19.15 -6.58 -7.70
N LYS A 182 18.37 -7.10 -8.65
CA LYS A 182 18.74 -7.13 -10.08
C LYS A 182 18.52 -5.81 -10.82
N SER A 183 17.81 -4.87 -10.21
CA SER A 183 17.48 -3.58 -10.83
C SER A 183 18.52 -2.49 -10.61
N ASN A 184 18.44 -1.42 -11.41
CA ASN A 184 19.22 -0.20 -11.24
C ASN A 184 18.87 0.53 -9.93
N LYS A 185 19.68 1.53 -9.55
CA LYS A 185 19.56 2.25 -8.27
C LYS A 185 18.15 2.82 -8.04
N ASP A 186 17.61 3.55 -9.02
CA ASP A 186 16.31 4.22 -8.85
C ASP A 186 15.12 3.23 -8.85
N SER A 187 15.20 2.16 -9.65
CA SER A 187 14.20 1.10 -9.62
C SER A 187 14.21 0.31 -8.31
N ALA A 188 15.40 -0.02 -7.80
CA ALA A 188 15.55 -0.67 -6.50
C ALA A 188 15.03 0.23 -5.38
N ARG A 189 15.35 1.53 -5.46
CA ARG A 189 14.86 2.54 -4.52
C ARG A 189 13.34 2.66 -4.54
N LEU A 190 12.70 2.62 -5.71
CA LEU A 190 11.23 2.66 -5.82
C LEU A 190 10.60 1.48 -5.05
N ILE A 191 11.07 0.26 -5.31
CA ILE A 191 10.56 -0.94 -4.64
C ILE A 191 10.79 -0.82 -3.13
N THR A 192 11.98 -0.45 -2.69
CA THR A 192 12.29 -0.37 -1.25
C THR A 192 11.52 0.73 -0.55
N ASP A 193 11.40 1.92 -1.14
CA ASP A 193 10.69 3.07 -0.54
C ASP A 193 9.19 2.74 -0.43
N TYR A 194 8.59 2.15 -1.48
CA TYR A 194 7.20 1.68 -1.44
C TYR A 194 7.00 0.61 -0.36
N GLN A 195 7.82 -0.44 -0.36
CA GLN A 195 7.64 -1.56 0.59
C GLN A 195 7.85 -1.12 2.03
N MET A 196 8.83 -0.25 2.30
CA MET A 196 9.03 0.30 3.64
C MET A 196 7.80 1.06 4.14
N ILE A 197 7.22 1.94 3.31
CA ILE A 197 6.01 2.69 3.68
C ILE A 197 4.82 1.73 3.85
N ALA A 198 4.62 0.80 2.92
CA ALA A 198 3.53 -0.18 2.99
C ALA A 198 3.63 -1.09 4.23
N LEU A 199 4.84 -1.51 4.61
CA LEU A 199 5.09 -2.31 5.81
C LEU A 199 4.84 -1.50 7.08
N LEU A 200 5.29 -0.25 7.15
CA LEU A 200 5.01 0.65 8.29
C LEU A 200 3.51 0.85 8.49
N LEU A 201 2.74 1.02 7.41
CA LEU A 201 1.28 1.13 7.49
C LEU A 201 0.64 -0.14 8.04
N ASN A 202 1.11 -1.30 7.59
CA ASN A 202 0.59 -2.58 8.05
C ASN A 202 0.96 -2.87 9.52
N ILE A 203 2.16 -2.47 9.96
CA ILE A 203 2.56 -2.51 11.37
C ILE A 203 1.67 -1.57 12.18
N GLY A 204 1.58 -0.30 11.79
CA GLY A 204 0.79 0.71 12.46
C GLY A 204 -0.67 0.29 12.62
N ARG A 205 -1.29 -0.22 11.54
CA ARG A 205 -2.66 -0.74 11.57
C ARG A 205 -2.84 -1.84 12.61
N ARG A 206 -1.93 -2.81 12.68
CA ARG A 206 -2.04 -3.91 13.64
C ARG A 206 -1.76 -3.46 15.08
N VAL A 207 -0.81 -2.55 15.27
CA VAL A 207 -0.53 -1.94 16.58
C VAL A 207 -1.74 -1.14 17.08
N CYS A 208 -2.37 -0.33 16.24
CA CYS A 208 -3.60 0.38 16.58
C CYS A 208 -4.73 -0.59 16.94
N ALA A 209 -4.95 -1.63 16.14
CA ALA A 209 -5.96 -2.64 16.44
C ALA A 209 -5.70 -3.35 17.78
N VAL A 210 -4.44 -3.68 18.09
CA VAL A 210 -4.04 -4.26 19.39
C VAL A 210 -4.32 -3.27 20.52
N ALA A 211 -3.93 -2.00 20.37
CA ALA A 211 -4.10 -0.97 21.40
C ALA A 211 -5.58 -0.73 21.73
N ILE A 212 -6.44 -0.60 20.71
CA ILE A 212 -7.87 -0.35 20.90
C ILE A 212 -8.55 -1.56 21.55
N ASN A 213 -8.29 -2.78 21.06
CA ASN A 213 -8.87 -3.98 21.66
C ASN A 213 -8.41 -4.21 23.11
N LEU A 214 -7.15 -3.90 23.41
CA LEU A 214 -6.63 -3.99 24.78
C LEU A 214 -7.30 -2.98 25.71
N ALA A 215 -7.51 -1.75 25.24
CA ALA A 215 -8.22 -0.70 26.00
C ALA A 215 -9.68 -1.08 26.30
N TRP A 216 -10.31 -1.88 25.45
CA TRP A 216 -11.69 -2.35 25.61
C TRP A 216 -11.82 -3.73 26.28
N GLY A 217 -10.71 -4.33 26.72
CA GLY A 217 -10.73 -5.66 27.36
C GLY A 217 -11.07 -6.82 26.42
N ASN A 218 -11.00 -6.61 25.10
CA ASN A 218 -11.28 -7.64 24.10
C ASN A 218 -10.09 -8.62 23.99
N HIS A 219 -10.39 -9.89 23.72
CA HIS A 219 -9.37 -10.90 23.46
C HIS A 219 -8.60 -10.60 22.15
N ILE A 220 -7.27 -10.61 22.22
CA ILE A 220 -6.39 -10.38 21.06
C ILE A 220 -5.74 -11.68 20.64
N SER A 221 -5.99 -12.09 19.39
CA SER A 221 -5.33 -13.27 18.82
C SER A 221 -3.81 -13.06 18.71
N LYS A 222 -3.04 -14.08 19.13
CA LYS A 222 -1.57 -14.12 19.00
C LYS A 222 -1.08 -13.88 17.56
N SER A 223 -1.94 -14.14 16.56
CA SER A 223 -1.62 -13.89 15.15
C SER A 223 -1.33 -12.41 14.86
N TYR A 224 -1.92 -11.46 15.60
CA TYR A 224 -1.65 -10.03 15.42
C TYR A 224 -0.18 -9.70 15.69
N TYR A 225 0.37 -10.19 16.80
CA TYR A 225 1.77 -9.99 17.17
C TYR A 225 2.73 -10.67 16.18
N CYS A 226 2.40 -11.89 15.75
CA CYS A 226 3.20 -12.61 14.76
C CYS A 226 3.32 -11.82 13.44
N TRP A 227 2.21 -11.28 12.93
CA TRP A 227 2.24 -10.48 11.72
C TRP A 227 2.99 -9.16 11.87
N ILE A 228 2.93 -8.51 13.05
CA ILE A 228 3.76 -7.33 13.34
C ILE A 228 5.25 -7.68 13.20
N LEU A 229 5.68 -8.81 13.77
CA LEU A 229 7.07 -9.28 13.69
C LEU A 229 7.48 -9.60 12.25
N ILE A 230 6.61 -10.28 11.48
CA ILE A 230 6.86 -10.59 10.06
C ILE A 230 7.05 -9.29 9.26
N TYR A 231 6.18 -8.30 9.45
CA TYR A 231 6.32 -7.02 8.74
C TYR A 231 7.58 -6.26 9.17
N LEU A 232 7.92 -6.28 10.46
CA LEU A 232 9.14 -5.65 10.97
C LEU A 232 10.40 -6.30 10.39
N PHE A 233 10.42 -7.64 10.29
CA PHE A 233 11.51 -8.37 9.66
C PHE A 233 11.72 -7.92 8.21
N PHE A 234 10.67 -7.93 7.39
CA PHE A 234 10.78 -7.46 6.00
C PHE A 234 11.12 -5.98 5.89
N PHE A 235 10.66 -5.15 6.83
CA PHE A 235 11.02 -3.73 6.86
C PHE A 235 12.53 -3.55 7.02
N ILE A 236 13.14 -4.30 7.95
CA ILE A 236 14.59 -4.30 8.15
C ILE A 236 15.32 -4.78 6.89
N VAL A 237 14.83 -5.85 6.24
CA VAL A 237 15.42 -6.38 5.01
C VAL A 237 15.42 -5.32 3.89
N PHE A 238 14.28 -4.66 3.63
CA PHE A 238 14.21 -3.60 2.62
C PHE A 238 15.02 -2.36 3.00
N TYR A 239 15.08 -2.01 4.29
CA TYR A 239 15.92 -0.92 4.77
C TYR A 239 17.42 -1.17 4.51
N VAL A 240 17.90 -2.38 4.81
CA VAL A 240 19.29 -2.79 4.54
C VAL A 240 19.56 -2.81 3.04
N LEU A 241 18.64 -3.35 2.24
CA LEU A 241 18.78 -3.38 0.78
C LEU A 241 18.87 -1.97 0.19
N ARG A 242 18.02 -1.05 0.65
CA ARG A 242 18.02 0.37 0.28
C ARG A 242 19.37 1.01 0.60
N ARG A 243 19.88 0.83 1.83
CA ARG A 243 21.18 1.37 2.25
C ARG A 243 22.32 0.86 1.38
N LYS A 244 22.39 -0.46 1.13
CA LYS A 244 23.42 -1.07 0.28
C LYS A 244 23.39 -0.51 -1.15
N LYS A 245 22.20 -0.41 -1.77
CA LYS A 245 22.05 0.14 -3.13
C LYS A 245 22.37 1.64 -3.22
N LEU A 246 22.15 2.40 -2.15
CA LEU A 246 22.53 3.81 -2.09
C LEU A 246 24.05 4.01 -1.91
N GLN A 247 24.71 3.10 -1.18
CA GLN A 247 26.15 3.15 -0.89
C GLN A 247 27.03 2.61 -2.02
N MET A 248 26.56 1.65 -2.82
CA MET A 248 27.33 1.01 -3.90
C MET A 248 27.66 1.93 -5.11
N ASN A 249 27.33 3.23 -5.07
CA ASN A 249 27.66 4.11 -6.19
C ASN A 249 28.10 5.54 -5.78
N PRO A 250 29.28 5.71 -5.13
CA PRO A 250 29.90 7.01 -4.99
C PRO A 250 30.76 7.42 -6.20
N GLN A 251 30.99 6.57 -7.21
CA GLN A 251 31.92 6.90 -8.31
C GLN A 251 31.48 6.34 -9.66
N ILE A 252 30.77 7.16 -10.43
CA ILE A 252 30.97 7.28 -11.88
C ILE A 252 30.91 8.78 -12.19
N ASN A 253 31.92 9.51 -11.75
CA ASN A 253 32.34 10.76 -12.37
C ASN A 253 33.71 10.46 -12.98
N HIS A 254 33.71 10.15 -14.26
CA HIS A 254 34.85 10.34 -15.15
C HIS A 254 34.36 11.22 -16.30
#